data_AF-A0A7C1UAH8-F1
#
_entry.id   AF-A0A7C1UAH8-F1
#
_cell.length_a   1.000
_cell.length_b   1.000
_cell.length_c   1.000
_cell.angle_alpha   90.00
_cell.angle_beta   90.00
_cell.angle_gamma   90.00
#
_symmetry.space_group_name_H-M   'P 1'
#
loop_
_entity.id
_entity.type
_entity.pdbx_description
1 polymer ?
#
loop_
_entity_poly.entity_id
_entity_poly.type
_entity_poly.pdbx_seq_one_letter_code
_entity_poly.pdbx_strand_id
1 'polypeptide(L)'
;MKLFVPREVDAAETRVSLLPADAGKLVRLGAEVEVERGLGDSIHIPDRAYEKAGAEVSGDRAASLAEADVVLRISAPGDQDLLNLAEGCVHISYVDPFKNLELIRKFTDGRVSGISLEMIPRTTIAQKMDVLSSQANLAVETGGNVEASELGKEIDRNGVTIIGRPELERMVPVPASQMLSSNLYNLVEHFWHNESKSFRLDRDDEIMQGCLVTHEGQIVNEAVRAAVACAPNTET
;
A
#
# COMPACT_ATOMS: atom_id res chain seq x y z
N MET A 1 12.75 -13.54 -7.39
CA MET A 1 11.71 -12.53 -7.64
C MET A 1 11.99 -11.37 -6.71
N LYS A 2 12.17 -10.19 -7.29
CA LYS A 2 12.61 -8.97 -6.63
C LYS A 2 11.42 -8.20 -6.09
N LEU A 3 11.41 -8.00 -4.77
CA LEU A 3 10.40 -7.22 -4.05
C LEU A 3 11.06 -5.97 -3.51
N PHE A 4 10.65 -4.81 -4.02
CA PHE A 4 11.15 -3.53 -3.58
C PHE A 4 10.17 -2.84 -2.62
N VAL A 5 10.71 -2.31 -1.53
CA VAL A 5 9.96 -1.57 -0.50
C VAL A 5 10.50 -0.14 -0.43
N PRO A 6 9.91 0.81 -1.18
CA PRO A 6 10.31 2.21 -1.11
C PRO A 6 9.92 2.82 0.24
N ARG A 7 10.67 3.84 0.68
CA ARG A 7 10.21 4.68 1.79
C ARG A 7 9.11 5.62 1.30
N GLU A 8 8.25 6.09 2.21
CA GLU A 8 7.26 7.09 1.84
C GLU A 8 7.87 8.48 1.63
N VAL A 9 7.32 9.20 0.65
CA VAL A 9 7.78 10.54 0.26
C VAL A 9 6.99 11.65 0.96
N ASP A 10 5.75 11.36 1.38
CA ASP A 10 4.95 12.27 2.19
C ASP A 10 5.54 12.35 3.60
N ALA A 11 6.04 13.53 3.98
CA ALA A 11 6.63 13.75 5.30
C ALA A 11 5.61 13.64 6.44
N ALA A 12 4.30 13.71 6.15
CA ALA A 12 3.26 13.45 7.12
C ALA A 12 3.08 11.94 7.38
N GLU A 13 3.48 11.08 6.45
CA GLU A 13 3.45 9.63 6.64
C GLU A 13 4.62 9.18 7.50
N THR A 14 4.32 8.80 8.73
CA THR A 14 5.31 8.41 9.74
C THR A 14 5.41 6.90 9.91
N ARG A 15 4.52 6.12 9.29
CA ARG A 15 4.57 4.65 9.32
C ARG A 15 5.59 4.10 8.33
N VAL A 16 5.87 2.81 8.45
CA VAL A 16 6.69 2.05 7.50
C VAL A 16 5.91 0.84 7.01
N SER A 17 6.04 0.52 5.72
CA SER A 17 5.31 -0.58 5.07
C SER A 17 5.84 -1.96 5.46
N LEU A 18 7.13 -2.10 5.77
CA LEU A 18 7.72 -3.38 6.12
C LEU A 18 8.74 -3.23 7.24
N LEU A 19 8.61 -4.05 8.28
CA LEU A 19 9.56 -4.16 9.38
C LEU A 19 10.61 -5.24 9.10
N PRO A 20 11.81 -5.15 9.72
CA PRO A 20 12.87 -6.15 9.52
C PRO A 20 12.43 -7.59 9.80
N ALA A 21 11.57 -7.79 10.81
CA ALA A 21 11.07 -9.12 11.16
C ALA A 21 10.29 -9.77 10.02
N ASP A 22 9.45 -9.00 9.33
CA ASP A 22 8.62 -9.46 8.22
C ASP A 22 9.40 -9.50 6.91
N ALA A 23 10.31 -8.56 6.67
CA ALA A 23 11.30 -8.63 5.59
C ALA A 23 12.08 -9.96 5.65
N GLY A 24 12.57 -10.34 6.83
CA GLY A 24 13.25 -11.62 7.01
C GLY A 24 12.35 -12.85 6.85
N LYS A 25 11.03 -12.73 7.00
CA LYS A 25 10.09 -13.81 6.64
C LYS A 25 9.96 -13.93 5.12
N LEU A 26 9.82 -12.81 4.40
CA LEU A 26 9.78 -12.79 2.93
C LEU A 26 11.06 -13.35 2.30
N VAL A 27 12.23 -12.98 2.84
CA VAL A 27 13.52 -13.57 2.43
C VAL A 27 13.52 -15.09 2.61
N ARG A 28 12.99 -15.60 3.73
CA ARG A 28 12.86 -17.04 3.98
C ARG A 28 11.88 -17.75 3.05
N LEU A 29 10.86 -17.05 2.53
CA LEU A 29 9.99 -17.57 1.47
C LEU A 29 10.72 -17.69 0.12
N GLY A 30 11.83 -16.96 -0.04
CA GLY A 30 12.71 -16.94 -1.21
C GLY A 30 12.53 -15.70 -2.09
N ALA A 31 11.96 -14.61 -1.56
CA ALA A 31 11.95 -13.32 -2.22
C ALA A 31 13.32 -12.64 -2.10
N GLU A 32 13.73 -11.94 -3.15
CA GLU A 32 14.87 -11.02 -3.11
C GLU A 32 14.32 -9.67 -2.61
N VAL A 33 14.38 -9.46 -1.29
CA VAL A 33 13.80 -8.26 -0.67
C VAL A 33 14.82 -7.13 -0.69
N GLU A 34 14.46 -6.03 -1.33
CA GLU A 34 15.21 -4.79 -1.36
C GLU A 34 14.39 -3.70 -0.68
N VAL A 35 14.99 -2.98 0.27
CA VAL A 35 14.37 -1.83 0.93
C VAL A 35 15.12 -0.55 0.57
N GLU A 36 14.41 0.57 0.45
CA GLU A 36 15.07 1.86 0.29
C GLU A 36 15.81 2.25 1.57
N ARG A 37 16.99 2.84 1.42
CA ARG A 37 17.76 3.46 2.51
C ARG A 37 16.87 4.41 3.32
N GLY A 38 16.89 4.22 4.63
CA GLY A 38 16.09 5.04 5.55
C GLY A 38 14.61 4.67 5.60
N LEU A 39 14.18 3.52 5.04
CA LEU A 39 12.80 3.02 5.16
C LEU A 39 12.29 3.05 6.61
N GLY A 40 13.15 2.69 7.57
CA GLY A 40 12.82 2.57 8.99
C GLY A 40 12.99 3.85 9.81
N ASP A 41 13.45 4.95 9.23
CA ASP A 41 13.95 6.11 9.98
C ASP A 41 12.86 6.78 10.83
N SER A 42 11.63 6.85 10.33
CA SER A 42 10.48 7.48 11.02
C SER A 42 10.11 6.79 12.34
N ILE A 43 10.50 5.53 12.51
CA ILE A 43 10.29 4.74 13.72
C ILE A 43 11.62 4.25 14.34
N HIS A 44 12.72 4.91 14.00
CA HIS A 44 14.06 4.67 14.55
C HIS A 44 14.60 3.25 14.32
N ILE A 45 14.27 2.63 13.19
CA ILE A 45 14.84 1.36 12.76
C ILE A 45 15.97 1.64 11.75
N PRO A 46 17.24 1.35 12.09
CA PRO A 46 18.34 1.61 11.18
C PRO A 46 18.41 0.56 10.06
N ASP A 47 18.90 0.96 8.88
CA ASP A 47 19.14 0.09 7.70
C ASP A 47 19.77 -1.28 8.05
N ARG A 48 20.78 -1.29 8.94
CA ARG A 48 21.46 -2.50 9.40
C ARG A 48 20.55 -3.57 10.00
N ALA A 49 19.35 -3.19 10.46
CA ALA A 49 18.36 -4.14 10.96
C ALA A 49 17.73 -4.94 9.81
N TYR A 50 17.48 -4.28 8.66
CA TYR A 50 17.00 -4.92 7.43
C TYR A 50 18.09 -5.81 6.82
N GLU A 51 19.34 -5.33 6.77
CA GLU A 51 20.49 -6.13 6.32
C GLU A 51 20.64 -7.41 7.14
N LYS A 52 20.54 -7.32 8.48
CA LYS A 52 20.57 -8.49 9.37
C LYS A 52 19.40 -9.46 9.17
N ALA A 53 18.27 -8.97 8.68
CA ALA A 53 17.13 -9.80 8.33
C ALA A 53 17.29 -10.47 6.95
N GLY A 54 18.33 -10.11 6.20
CA GLY A 54 18.65 -10.64 4.87
C GLY A 54 18.09 -9.82 3.71
N ALA A 55 17.53 -8.64 3.97
CA ALA A 55 17.13 -7.72 2.92
C ALA A 55 18.31 -6.86 2.44
N GLU A 56 18.33 -6.51 1.16
CA GLU A 56 19.27 -5.56 0.59
C GLU A 56 18.79 -4.12 0.84
N VAL A 57 19.72 -3.17 0.99
CA VAL A 57 19.39 -1.75 1.19
C VAL A 57 19.89 -0.95 0.00
N SER A 58 18.98 -0.33 -0.73
CA SER A 58 19.28 0.45 -1.93
C SER A 58 19.29 1.95 -1.68
N GLY A 59 20.22 2.65 -2.31
CA GLY A 59 20.25 4.12 -2.38
C GLY A 59 19.68 4.69 -3.68
N ASP A 60 19.28 3.84 -4.64
CA ASP A 60 18.82 4.24 -5.96
C ASP A 60 17.38 3.78 -6.18
N ARG A 61 16.43 4.63 -5.78
CA ARG A 61 14.99 4.37 -5.88
C ARG A 61 14.56 4.11 -7.33
N ALA A 62 15.09 4.86 -8.30
CA ALA A 62 14.65 4.74 -9.69
C ALA A 62 15.09 3.40 -10.29
N ALA A 63 16.33 2.99 -10.04
CA ALA A 63 16.83 1.68 -10.46
C ALA A 63 16.05 0.54 -9.78
N SER A 64 15.82 0.63 -8.47
CA SER A 64 15.08 -0.40 -7.73
C SER A 64 13.62 -0.53 -8.21
N LEU A 65 12.94 0.58 -8.54
CA LEU A 65 11.60 0.54 -9.15
C LEU A 65 11.59 -0.11 -10.54
N ALA A 66 12.61 0.15 -11.35
CA ALA A 66 12.73 -0.38 -12.70
C ALA A 66 13.05 -1.88 -12.76
N GLU A 67 13.64 -2.42 -11.70
CA GLU A 67 14.01 -3.84 -11.58
C GLU A 67 13.01 -4.66 -10.74
N ALA A 68 12.08 -4.00 -10.04
CA ALA A 68 11.16 -4.69 -9.14
C ALA A 68 10.08 -5.47 -9.90
N ASP A 69 9.90 -6.74 -9.51
CA ASP A 69 8.74 -7.53 -9.92
C ASP A 69 7.50 -7.14 -9.09
N VAL A 70 7.72 -6.82 -7.81
CA VAL A 70 6.69 -6.41 -6.85
C VAL A 70 7.15 -5.17 -6.11
N VAL A 71 6.31 -4.14 -6.05
CA VAL A 71 6.52 -2.95 -5.23
C VAL A 71 5.48 -2.93 -4.11
N LEU A 72 5.97 -2.89 -2.87
CA LEU A 72 5.14 -2.94 -1.66
C LEU A 72 5.29 -1.65 -0.86
N ARG A 73 4.22 -0.87 -0.74
CA ARG A 73 4.25 0.44 -0.07
C ARG A 73 2.92 0.80 0.58
N ILE A 74 2.88 1.92 1.31
CA ILE A 74 1.67 2.40 1.98
C ILE A 74 0.83 3.20 0.98
N SER A 75 1.38 4.29 0.46
CA SER A 75 0.64 5.23 -0.40
C SER A 75 0.76 4.84 -1.87
N ALA A 76 -0.21 5.26 -2.68
CA ALA A 76 -0.12 5.16 -4.13
C ALA A 76 1.15 5.86 -4.67
N PRO A 77 1.71 5.42 -5.82
CA PRO A 77 2.93 6.01 -6.35
C PRO A 77 2.64 7.37 -6.96
N GLY A 78 3.56 8.31 -6.78
CA GLY A 78 3.56 9.56 -7.54
C GLY A 78 4.00 9.32 -8.99
N ASP A 79 3.80 10.32 -9.85
CA ASP A 79 4.11 10.22 -11.28
C ASP A 79 5.56 9.81 -11.56
N GLN A 80 6.52 10.32 -10.77
CA GLN A 80 7.93 9.96 -10.95
C GLN A 80 8.21 8.49 -10.64
N ASP A 81 7.60 7.93 -9.60
CA ASP A 81 7.79 6.51 -9.28
C ASP A 81 7.13 5.64 -10.35
N LEU A 82 5.93 6.03 -10.77
CA LEU A 82 5.16 5.31 -11.78
C LEU A 82 5.89 5.19 -13.12
N LEU A 83 6.58 6.26 -13.55
CA LEU A 83 7.41 6.25 -14.76
C LEU A 83 8.57 5.25 -14.70
N ASN A 84 9.01 4.87 -13.50
CA ASN A 84 10.09 3.92 -13.31
C ASN A 84 9.59 2.49 -13.05
N LEU A 85 8.28 2.25 -12.93
CA LEU A 85 7.77 0.88 -12.76
C LEU A 85 7.94 0.10 -14.07
N ALA A 86 8.47 -1.12 -13.97
CA ALA A 86 8.54 -2.03 -15.10
C ALA A 86 7.15 -2.45 -15.59
N GLU A 87 7.00 -2.70 -16.90
CA GLU A 87 5.81 -3.38 -17.42
C GLU A 87 5.65 -4.74 -16.74
N GLY A 88 4.42 -5.07 -16.32
CA GLY A 88 4.14 -6.31 -15.60
C GLY A 88 4.45 -6.26 -14.09
N CYS A 89 5.03 -5.17 -13.57
CA CYS A 89 5.23 -4.97 -12.13
C CYS A 89 3.91 -5.09 -11.37
N VAL A 90 3.93 -5.77 -10.22
CA VAL A 90 2.81 -5.81 -9.28
C VAL A 90 2.98 -4.70 -8.26
N HIS A 91 2.09 -3.71 -8.27
CA HIS A 91 2.10 -2.61 -7.32
C HIS A 91 1.06 -2.82 -6.22
N ILE A 92 1.47 -2.83 -4.97
CA ILE A 92 0.62 -3.06 -3.80
C ILE A 92 0.66 -1.83 -2.87
N SER A 93 -0.48 -1.14 -2.74
CA SER A 93 -0.62 0.02 -1.84
C SER A 93 -2.08 0.36 -1.54
N TYR A 94 -2.30 1.40 -0.73
CA TYR A 94 -3.56 2.13 -0.75
C TYR A 94 -3.66 2.91 -2.07
N VAL A 95 -4.47 2.43 -3.01
CA VAL A 95 -4.58 3.03 -4.36
C VAL A 95 -5.69 4.09 -4.40
N ASP A 96 -6.72 3.91 -3.59
CA ASP A 96 -8.00 4.63 -3.59
C ASP A 96 -8.55 4.80 -5.02
N PRO A 97 -8.87 3.68 -5.73
CA PRO A 97 -9.10 3.68 -7.16
C PRO A 97 -10.32 4.50 -7.58
N PHE A 98 -11.26 4.77 -6.66
CA PHE A 98 -12.43 5.60 -6.92
C PHE A 98 -12.14 7.10 -6.82
N LYS A 99 -11.07 7.49 -6.12
CA LYS A 99 -10.60 8.89 -6.06
C LYS A 99 -9.46 9.16 -7.05
N ASN A 100 -8.68 8.14 -7.40
CA ASN A 100 -7.49 8.25 -8.25
C ASN A 100 -7.69 7.65 -9.65
N LEU A 101 -8.77 8.02 -10.34
CA LEU A 101 -9.09 7.45 -11.66
C LEU A 101 -7.99 7.66 -12.71
N GLU A 102 -7.29 8.79 -12.66
CA GLU A 102 -6.13 9.06 -13.53
C GLU A 102 -4.96 8.11 -13.24
N LEU A 103 -4.71 7.75 -11.98
CA LEU A 103 -3.70 6.76 -11.64
C LEU A 103 -4.08 5.39 -12.22
N ILE A 104 -5.35 5.02 -12.18
CA ILE A 104 -5.83 3.75 -12.76
C ILE A 104 -5.60 3.70 -14.27
N ARG A 105 -5.84 4.82 -14.97
CA ARG A 105 -5.49 4.96 -16.39
C ARG A 105 -3.99 4.79 -16.62
N LYS A 106 -3.16 5.49 -15.85
CA LYS A 106 -1.69 5.37 -15.95
C LYS A 106 -1.16 3.97 -15.63
N PHE A 107 -1.73 3.27 -14.64
CA PHE A 107 -1.42 1.86 -14.36
C PHE A 107 -1.75 0.96 -15.55
N THR A 108 -2.90 1.20 -16.18
CA THR A 108 -3.34 0.49 -17.38
C THR A 108 -2.36 0.74 -18.54
N ASP A 109 -2.02 2.00 -18.82
CA ASP A 109 -1.11 2.38 -19.90
C ASP A 109 0.31 1.80 -19.70
N GLY A 110 0.80 1.80 -18.46
CA GLY A 110 2.09 1.22 -18.08
C GLY A 110 2.08 -0.31 -17.91
N ARG A 111 0.95 -0.98 -18.16
CA ARG A 111 0.76 -2.43 -17.91
C ARG A 111 1.15 -2.87 -16.50
N VAL A 112 0.93 -2.00 -15.51
CA VAL A 112 1.18 -2.29 -14.10
C VAL A 112 -0.02 -3.03 -13.53
N SER A 113 0.24 -4.08 -12.77
CA SER A 113 -0.80 -4.82 -12.04
C SER A 113 -1.02 -4.18 -10.67
N GLY A 114 -2.08 -3.41 -10.52
CA GLY A 114 -2.37 -2.68 -9.28
C GLY A 114 -3.24 -3.48 -8.33
N ILE A 115 -2.75 -3.78 -7.12
CA ILE A 115 -3.52 -4.31 -6.00
C ILE A 115 -3.84 -3.16 -5.03
N SER A 116 -5.13 -2.90 -4.85
CA SER A 116 -5.65 -1.91 -3.91
C SER A 116 -5.91 -2.56 -2.55
N LEU A 117 -5.17 -2.13 -1.53
CA LEU A 117 -5.24 -2.73 -0.21
C LEU A 117 -6.58 -2.48 0.52
N GLU A 118 -7.21 -1.32 0.32
CA GLU A 118 -8.52 -0.98 0.88
C GLU A 118 -9.68 -1.73 0.21
N MET A 119 -9.42 -2.37 -0.94
CA MET A 119 -10.38 -3.23 -1.63
C MET A 119 -10.27 -4.71 -1.26
N ILE A 120 -9.36 -5.08 -0.35
CA ILE A 120 -9.30 -6.45 0.21
C ILE A 120 -10.68 -6.79 0.82
N PRO A 121 -11.35 -7.87 0.35
CA PRO A 121 -12.67 -8.25 0.86
C PRO A 121 -12.66 -8.51 2.37
N ARG A 122 -13.75 -8.17 3.04
CA ARG A 122 -13.92 -8.47 4.48
C ARG A 122 -14.46 -9.89 4.69
N THR A 123 -13.65 -10.88 4.35
CA THR A 123 -13.92 -12.31 4.62
C THR A 123 -13.05 -12.85 5.75
N THR A 124 -13.44 -13.97 6.34
CA THR A 124 -12.68 -14.61 7.44
C THR A 124 -11.24 -14.95 7.02
N ILE A 125 -11.02 -15.33 5.77
CA ILE A 125 -9.70 -15.72 5.25
C ILE A 125 -8.82 -14.46 5.04
N ALA A 126 -9.42 -13.36 4.62
CA ALA A 126 -8.74 -12.09 4.37
C ALA A 126 -8.42 -11.29 5.65
N GLN A 127 -9.02 -11.63 6.80
CA GLN A 127 -8.86 -10.85 8.04
C GLN A 127 -7.39 -10.64 8.46
N LYS A 128 -6.52 -11.64 8.24
CA LYS A 128 -5.09 -11.53 8.59
C LYS A 128 -4.31 -10.54 7.72
N MET A 129 -4.82 -10.20 6.54
CA MET A 129 -4.19 -9.30 5.57
C MET A 129 -5.00 -8.00 5.37
N ASP A 130 -6.10 -7.82 6.11
CA ASP A 130 -6.87 -6.59 6.10
C ASP A 130 -6.05 -5.45 6.73
N VAL A 131 -5.43 -4.63 5.88
CA VAL A 131 -4.62 -3.51 6.33
C VAL A 131 -5.45 -2.39 6.96
N LEU A 132 -6.77 -2.34 6.75
CA LEU A 132 -7.62 -1.33 7.40
C LEU A 132 -7.67 -1.54 8.91
N SER A 133 -7.35 -2.75 9.38
CA SER A 133 -7.22 -3.02 10.81
C SER A 133 -6.04 -2.26 11.46
N SER A 134 -5.05 -1.82 10.67
CA SER A 134 -3.95 -0.95 11.12
C SER A 134 -4.28 0.55 11.12
N GLN A 135 -5.47 0.93 10.65
CA GLN A 135 -5.94 2.31 10.56
C GLN A 135 -6.72 2.70 11.81
N ALA A 136 -6.52 3.92 12.31
CA ALA A 136 -7.27 4.44 13.44
C ALA A 136 -8.44 5.30 12.94
N ASN A 137 -9.57 4.67 12.65
CA ASN A 137 -10.74 5.36 12.10
C ASN A 137 -11.67 5.91 13.21
N LEU A 138 -11.77 7.24 13.32
CA LEU A 138 -12.70 7.94 14.23
C LEU A 138 -13.85 8.67 13.50
N ALA A 139 -14.32 8.10 12.37
CA ALA A 139 -15.47 8.55 11.56
C ALA A 139 -15.40 9.96 10.96
N VAL A 140 -14.46 10.83 11.40
CA VAL A 140 -14.36 12.22 10.90
C VAL A 140 -14.09 12.28 9.40
N GLU A 141 -13.32 11.34 8.86
CA GLU A 141 -12.99 11.23 7.44
C GLU A 141 -14.20 10.90 6.56
N THR A 142 -15.27 10.39 7.16
CA THR A 142 -16.55 10.08 6.51
C THR A 142 -17.68 11.05 6.93
N GLY A 143 -17.33 12.24 7.41
CA GLY A 143 -18.28 13.29 7.83
C GLY A 143 -18.51 13.40 9.34
N GLY A 144 -17.95 12.49 10.14
CA GLY A 144 -18.01 12.53 11.60
C GLY A 144 -19.32 11.99 12.19
N ASN A 145 -19.28 11.67 13.49
CA ASN A 145 -20.45 11.21 14.26
C ASN A 145 -21.13 12.36 15.03
N VAL A 146 -20.59 13.58 14.97
CA VAL A 146 -21.09 14.77 15.66
C VAL A 146 -21.25 15.88 14.63
N GLU A 147 -22.37 16.61 14.69
CA GLU A 147 -22.69 17.69 13.72
C GLU A 147 -21.58 18.76 13.59
N ALA A 148 -20.84 18.99 14.67
CA ALA A 148 -19.73 19.94 14.71
C ALA A 148 -18.36 19.32 14.39
N SER A 149 -18.29 18.06 13.97
CA SER A 149 -17.04 17.45 13.49
C SER A 149 -16.62 18.09 12.18
N GLU A 150 -15.42 18.63 12.14
CA GLU A 150 -14.82 19.18 10.92
C GLU A 150 -13.46 18.52 10.67
N LEU A 151 -13.28 17.98 9.46
CA LEU A 151 -12.05 17.29 9.06
C LEU A 151 -10.84 18.24 9.17
N GLY A 152 -9.81 17.80 9.88
CA GLY A 152 -8.57 18.53 10.11
C GLY A 152 -8.66 19.66 11.13
N LYS A 153 -9.78 19.80 11.85
CA LYS A 153 -9.98 20.91 12.81
C LYS A 153 -10.18 20.41 14.24
N GLU A 154 -9.77 21.27 15.17
CA GLU A 154 -10.13 21.16 16.57
C GLU A 154 -11.06 22.33 16.92
N ILE A 155 -12.26 22.03 17.39
CA ILE A 155 -13.31 23.02 17.63
C ILE A 155 -13.70 22.98 19.10
N ASP A 156 -13.61 24.11 19.79
CA ASP A 156 -14.26 24.25 21.10
C ASP A 156 -15.73 24.64 20.92
N ARG A 157 -16.63 23.86 21.52
CA ARG A 157 -18.06 24.19 21.58
C ARG A 157 -18.53 24.11 23.02
N ASN A 158 -18.70 25.29 23.62
CA ASN A 158 -19.15 25.44 25.01
C ASN A 158 -18.23 24.70 26.02
N GLY A 159 -16.91 24.75 25.82
CA GLY A 159 -15.93 24.11 26.71
C GLY A 159 -15.72 22.61 26.46
N VAL A 160 -16.30 22.05 25.38
CA VAL A 160 -16.00 20.71 24.89
C VAL A 160 -15.18 20.83 23.62
N THR A 161 -13.96 20.30 23.61
CA THR A 161 -13.10 20.24 22.43
C THR A 161 -13.44 19.03 21.57
N ILE A 162 -13.82 19.28 20.32
CA ILE A 162 -14.11 18.29 19.29
C ILE A 162 -12.87 18.19 18.41
N ILE A 163 -12.25 17.01 18.37
CA ILE A 163 -11.02 16.76 17.60
C ILE A 163 -11.42 16.03 16.32
N GLY A 164 -11.25 16.70 15.18
CA GLY A 164 -11.54 16.17 13.86
C GLY A 164 -10.30 15.79 13.05
N ARG A 165 -9.22 15.37 13.72
CA ARG A 165 -7.94 15.07 13.07
C ARG A 165 -8.02 13.74 12.27
N PRO A 166 -7.64 13.73 10.98
CA PRO A 166 -7.58 12.51 10.17
C PRO A 166 -6.31 11.71 10.45
N GLU A 167 -6.22 10.50 9.88
CA GLU A 167 -5.01 9.68 9.81
C GLU A 167 -4.27 9.48 11.15
N LEU A 168 -5.03 9.17 12.20
CA LEU A 168 -4.53 9.14 13.58
C LEU A 168 -3.45 8.08 13.80
N GLU A 169 -3.40 7.05 12.96
CA GLU A 169 -2.36 6.04 12.97
C GLU A 169 -0.97 6.59 12.63
N ARG A 170 -0.89 7.74 11.94
CA ARG A 170 0.37 8.51 11.77
C ARG A 170 0.87 9.11 13.09
N MET A 171 0.03 9.22 14.13
CA MET A 171 0.46 9.67 15.45
C MET A 171 0.98 8.54 16.34
N VAL A 172 0.72 7.29 15.97
CA VAL A 172 1.19 6.09 16.67
C VAL A 172 1.93 5.16 15.69
N PRO A 173 2.98 5.66 15.02
CA PRO A 173 3.54 4.98 13.85
C PRO A 173 4.15 3.62 14.16
N VAL A 174 4.74 3.42 15.34
CA VAL A 174 5.37 2.15 15.72
C VAL A 174 4.35 0.99 15.74
N PRO A 175 3.28 1.01 16.56
CA PRO A 175 2.30 -0.07 16.56
C PRO A 175 1.51 -0.15 15.24
N ALA A 176 1.21 0.99 14.59
CA ALA A 176 0.53 0.97 13.29
C ALA A 176 1.37 0.26 12.22
N SER A 177 2.68 0.52 12.17
CA SER A 177 3.62 -0.14 11.25
C SER A 177 3.78 -1.62 11.56
N GLN A 178 3.76 -2.03 12.83
CA GLN A 178 3.81 -3.44 13.21
C GLN A 178 2.65 -4.23 12.63
N MET A 179 1.46 -3.66 12.73
CA MET A 179 0.25 -4.27 12.23
C MET A 179 0.22 -4.28 10.70
N LEU A 180 0.48 -3.12 10.08
CA LEU A 180 0.55 -2.97 8.62
C LEU A 180 1.56 -3.92 7.99
N SER A 181 2.79 -3.96 8.52
CA SER A 181 3.86 -4.86 8.06
C SER A 181 3.43 -6.33 8.12
N SER A 182 2.77 -6.74 9.21
CA SER A 182 2.25 -8.10 9.33
C SER A 182 1.12 -8.38 8.33
N ASN A 183 0.22 -7.43 8.09
CA ASN A 183 -0.87 -7.60 7.12
C ASN A 183 -0.32 -7.73 5.69
N LEU A 184 0.63 -6.88 5.31
CA LEU A 184 1.30 -6.92 4.01
C LEU A 184 2.11 -8.21 3.82
N TYR A 185 2.83 -8.66 4.84
CA TYR A 185 3.47 -9.98 4.82
C TYR A 185 2.44 -11.09 4.56
N ASN A 186 1.32 -11.10 5.29
CA ASN A 186 0.30 -12.14 5.16
C ASN A 186 -0.35 -12.15 3.77
N LEU A 187 -0.49 -10.98 3.14
CA LEU A 187 -0.95 -10.86 1.75
C LEU A 187 0.07 -11.49 0.80
N VAL A 188 1.34 -11.12 0.92
CA VAL A 188 2.42 -11.66 0.07
C VAL A 188 2.55 -13.17 0.24
N GLU A 189 2.54 -13.66 1.48
CA GLU A 189 2.62 -15.08 1.81
C GLU A 189 1.44 -15.88 1.21
N HIS A 190 0.21 -15.36 1.29
CA HIS A 190 -0.97 -16.05 0.78
C HIS A 190 -0.88 -16.33 -0.72
N PHE A 191 -0.32 -15.39 -1.49
CA PHE A 191 -0.15 -15.48 -2.93
C PHE A 191 1.25 -15.94 -3.36
N TRP A 192 2.10 -16.35 -2.41
CA TRP A 192 3.46 -16.80 -2.72
C TRP A 192 3.48 -18.27 -3.15
N HIS A 193 4.05 -18.53 -4.33
CA HIS A 193 4.27 -19.90 -4.79
C HIS A 193 5.67 -20.41 -4.44
N ASN A 194 5.72 -21.42 -3.58
CA ASN A 194 6.97 -21.91 -2.99
C ASN A 194 7.94 -22.57 -3.98
N GLU A 195 7.45 -23.22 -5.03
CA GLU A 195 8.31 -23.91 -6.00
C GLU A 195 8.93 -22.94 -7.01
N SER A 196 8.15 -21.96 -7.47
CA SER A 196 8.58 -20.97 -8.47
C SER A 196 9.16 -19.70 -7.85
N LYS A 197 9.13 -19.56 -6.52
CA LYS A 197 9.62 -18.39 -5.77
C LYS A 197 9.08 -17.08 -6.34
N SER A 198 7.77 -17.06 -6.54
CA SER A 198 7.06 -15.98 -7.24
C SER A 198 5.73 -15.67 -6.57
N PHE A 199 5.37 -14.40 -6.51
CA PHE A 199 4.04 -13.92 -6.18
C PHE A 199 3.09 -14.15 -7.37
N ARG A 200 1.90 -14.71 -7.12
CA ARG A 200 0.92 -15.06 -8.15
C ARG A 200 -0.33 -14.20 -8.05
N LEU A 201 -0.74 -13.66 -9.19
CA LEU A 201 -2.06 -13.03 -9.36
C LEU A 201 -3.09 -14.12 -9.69
N ASP A 202 -3.42 -14.94 -8.70
CA ASP A 202 -4.45 -15.98 -8.86
C ASP A 202 -5.84 -15.35 -8.98
N ARG A 203 -6.34 -15.24 -10.20
CA ARG A 203 -7.62 -14.58 -10.50
C ARG A 203 -8.84 -15.40 -10.12
N ASP A 204 -8.66 -16.66 -9.71
CA ASP A 204 -9.75 -17.49 -9.20
C ASP A 204 -9.93 -17.33 -7.68
N ASP A 205 -8.95 -16.75 -6.99
CA ASP A 205 -9.02 -16.44 -5.55
C ASP A 205 -9.92 -15.23 -5.29
N GLU A 206 -10.84 -15.36 -4.32
CA GLU A 206 -11.83 -14.33 -3.98
C GLU A 206 -11.20 -13.01 -3.51
N ILE A 207 -10.05 -13.08 -2.83
CA ILE A 207 -9.34 -11.91 -2.31
C ILE A 207 -8.74 -11.16 -3.49
N MET A 208 -8.06 -11.87 -4.38
CA MET A 208 -7.44 -11.28 -5.57
C MET A 208 -8.49 -10.65 -6.49
N GLN A 209 -9.64 -11.30 -6.71
CA GLN A 209 -10.74 -10.72 -7.49
C GLN A 209 -11.25 -9.40 -6.88
N GLY A 210 -11.28 -9.32 -5.55
CA GLY A 210 -11.69 -8.13 -4.82
C GLY A 210 -10.71 -6.96 -4.95
N CYS A 211 -9.41 -7.23 -4.79
CA CYS A 211 -8.39 -6.18 -4.66
C CYS A 211 -7.56 -5.89 -5.92
N LEU A 212 -7.54 -6.77 -6.93
CA LEU A 212 -6.82 -6.53 -8.19
C LEU A 212 -7.59 -5.54 -9.06
N VAL A 213 -7.03 -4.35 -9.24
CA VAL A 213 -7.67 -3.23 -9.95
C VAL A 213 -7.31 -3.23 -11.43
N THR A 214 -6.01 -3.31 -11.74
CA THR A 214 -5.47 -3.34 -13.11
C THR A 214 -4.60 -4.57 -13.31
N HIS A 215 -4.55 -5.09 -14.54
CA HIS A 215 -3.66 -6.18 -14.93
C HIS A 215 -3.52 -6.23 -16.45
N GLU A 216 -2.31 -6.46 -16.97
CA GLU A 216 -2.03 -6.60 -18.41
C GLU A 216 -2.62 -5.48 -19.29
N GLY A 217 -2.57 -4.25 -18.79
CA GLY A 217 -3.11 -3.08 -19.49
C GLY A 217 -4.63 -3.05 -19.61
N GLN A 218 -5.33 -3.68 -18.66
CA GLN A 218 -6.77 -3.59 -18.52
C GLN A 218 -7.15 -3.29 -17.08
N ILE A 219 -8.24 -2.54 -16.90
CA ILE A 219 -8.94 -2.49 -15.60
C ILE A 219 -9.68 -3.81 -15.46
N VAL A 220 -9.38 -4.62 -14.44
CA VAL A 220 -9.97 -5.95 -14.27
C VAL A 220 -11.08 -5.97 -13.22
N ASN A 221 -11.07 -5.05 -12.25
CA ASN A 221 -12.15 -4.88 -11.30
C ASN A 221 -13.38 -4.21 -11.95
N GLU A 222 -14.56 -4.81 -11.83
CA GLU A 222 -15.79 -4.33 -12.47
C GLU A 222 -16.25 -2.96 -11.94
N ALA A 223 -16.23 -2.77 -10.62
CA ALA A 223 -16.68 -1.52 -10.00
C ALA A 223 -15.77 -0.34 -10.39
N VAL A 224 -14.46 -0.56 -10.40
CA VAL A 224 -13.49 0.47 -10.83
C VAL A 224 -13.63 0.77 -12.32
N ARG A 225 -13.82 -0.25 -13.17
CA ARG A 225 -14.05 -0.08 -14.61
C ARG A 225 -15.28 0.79 -14.87
N ALA A 226 -16.37 0.55 -14.15
CA ALA A 226 -17.59 1.35 -14.26
C ALA A 226 -17.33 2.80 -13.83
N ALA A 227 -16.61 3.03 -12.73
CA ALA A 227 -16.27 4.36 -12.26
C ALA A 227 -15.42 5.15 -13.27
N VAL A 228 -14.38 4.52 -13.85
CA VAL A 228 -13.53 5.15 -14.88
C VAL A 228 -14.31 5.46 -16.16
N ALA A 229 -15.24 4.59 -16.56
CA ALA A 229 -16.08 4.80 -17.74
C ALA A 229 -17.10 5.94 -17.56
N CYS A 230 -17.57 6.19 -16.34
CA CYS A 230 -18.49 7.28 -16.03
C CYS A 230 -17.80 8.64 -15.79
N ALA A 231 -16.48 8.65 -15.58
CA ALA A 231 -15.74 9.88 -15.36
C ALA A 231 -15.45 10.60 -16.68
N PRO A 232 -15.63 11.92 -16.75
CA PRO A 232 -15.23 12.70 -17.93
C PRO A 232 -13.73 12.50 -18.18
N ASN A 233 -13.33 12.36 -19.45
CA ASN A 233 -11.92 12.37 -19.82
C ASN A 233 -11.37 13.77 -19.51
N THR A 234 -10.52 13.87 -18.51
CA THR A 234 -9.78 15.08 -18.15
C THR A 234 -8.60 15.26 -19.12
N GLU A 235 -8.90 15.47 -20.39
CA GLU A 235 -7.94 15.99 -21.37
C GLU A 235 -8.29 17.46 -21.65
N THR A 236 -7.53 18.38 -21.02
CA THR A 236 -7.39 19.78 -21.44
C THR A 236 -5.96 20.21 -21.26
#